data_AF-A0A7M7L3Y9-F1
#
_entry.id   AF-A0A7M7L3Y9-F1
#
_cell.length_a   1.000
_cell.length_b   1.000
_cell.length_c   1.000
_cell.angle_alpha   90.00
_cell.angle_beta   90.00
_cell.angle_gamma   90.00
#
_symmetry.space_group_name_H-M   'P 1'
#
loop_
_entity.id
_entity.type
_entity.pdbx_description
1 polymer ?
#
loop_
_entity_poly.entity_id
_entity_poly.type
_entity_poly.pdbx_seq_one_letter_code
_entity_poly.pdbx_strand_id
1 'polypeptide(L)'
;MTKVLGKYCNSIIVSTNKVAIQCINYLKEQQIGFETFLPVENLKVEPIKEMLRGITEPKNVKLLYDVLKFELVEINNAILFVTKNTIVCETSEDARMLAYEINPYHRINCVALDGTYYKKDGIISGGEVELLKKAQIWNEQNLIQLKSKKVILMEQLREKNKISQSESEINTLNIQIKSFTSRINYSTSDLNDHEQTKRKLELEEQYNRIQNLLDFEINRDTEIKTTNLKSQP
;
A
#
# COMPACT_ATOMS: atom_id res chain seq x y z
N MET A 1 -6.77 30.38 4.73
CA MET A 1 -6.54 29.27 5.69
C MET A 1 -5.75 29.72 6.91
N THR A 2 -4.42 29.87 6.83
CA THR A 2 -3.53 30.26 7.96
C THR A 2 -4.01 31.49 8.72
N LYS A 3 -4.50 32.51 8.00
CA LYS A 3 -5.04 33.74 8.60
C LYS A 3 -6.23 33.50 9.54
N VAL A 4 -7.18 32.67 9.12
CA VAL A 4 -8.44 32.44 9.84
C VAL A 4 -8.20 31.52 11.04
N LEU A 5 -7.36 30.49 10.86
CA LEU A 5 -6.96 29.62 11.96
C LEU A 5 -6.19 30.40 13.03
N GLY A 6 -5.28 31.28 12.62
CA GLY A 6 -4.58 32.21 13.51
C GLY A 6 -3.92 31.50 14.70
N LYS A 7 -4.28 31.91 15.93
CA LYS A 7 -3.76 31.30 17.16
C LYS A 7 -4.17 29.84 17.36
N TYR A 8 -5.23 29.39 16.68
CA TYR A 8 -5.73 28.03 16.81
C TYR A 8 -4.99 27.03 15.91
N CYS A 9 -4.06 27.50 15.07
CA CYS A 9 -3.31 26.64 14.14
C CYS A 9 -2.53 25.52 14.85
N ASN A 10 -2.03 25.79 16.07
CA ASN A 10 -1.27 24.83 16.87
C ASN A 10 -2.06 24.35 18.11
N SER A 11 -3.38 24.58 18.15
CA SER A 11 -4.18 24.17 19.31
C SER A 11 -4.41 22.67 19.34
N ILE A 12 -4.40 22.09 20.54
CA ILE A 12 -4.59 20.67 20.78
C ILE A 12 -6.08 20.40 21.00
N ILE A 13 -6.69 19.60 20.13
CA ILE A 13 -8.10 19.21 20.26
C ILE A 13 -8.20 18.06 21.28
N VAL A 14 -9.12 18.17 22.24
CA VAL A 14 -9.35 17.17 23.29
C VAL A 14 -10.83 16.84 23.40
N SER A 15 -11.16 15.67 23.94
CA SER A 15 -12.55 15.21 24.06
C SER A 15 -13.38 16.08 25.01
N THR A 16 -12.90 16.25 26.25
CA THR A 16 -13.65 16.90 27.34
C THR A 16 -12.84 17.99 28.04
N ASN A 17 -13.53 18.87 28.77
CA ASN A 17 -12.88 19.88 29.62
C ASN A 17 -12.00 19.27 30.71
N LYS A 18 -12.39 18.10 31.25
CA LYS A 18 -11.63 17.42 32.30
C LYS A 18 -10.25 17.02 31.78
N VAL A 19 -10.20 16.45 30.57
CA VAL A 19 -8.95 16.09 29.90
C VAL A 19 -8.09 17.33 29.62
N ALA A 20 -8.69 18.43 29.16
CA ALA A 20 -7.97 19.68 28.95
C ALA A 20 -7.27 20.15 30.24
N ILE A 21 -7.98 20.15 31.37
CA ILE A 21 -7.44 20.56 32.68
C ILE A 21 -6.30 19.64 33.12
N GLN A 22 -6.46 18.32 32.95
CA GLN A 22 -5.41 17.35 33.26
C GLN A 22 -4.14 17.60 32.43
N CYS A 23 -4.27 17.82 31.11
CA CYS A 23 -3.14 18.14 30.25
C CYS A 23 -2.46 19.45 30.66
N ILE A 24 -3.23 20.50 31.01
CA ILE A 24 -2.69 21.77 31.49
C ILE A 24 -1.91 21.58 32.80
N ASN A 25 -2.44 20.81 33.75
CA ASN A 25 -1.75 20.54 35.01
C ASN A 25 -0.45 19.76 34.77
N TYR A 26 -0.49 18.75 33.88
CA TYR A 26 0.71 18.02 33.49
C TYR A 26 1.79 18.93 32.89
N LEU A 27 1.44 19.83 31.97
CA LEU A 27 2.41 20.76 31.38
C LEU A 27 3.03 21.70 32.43
N LYS A 28 2.24 22.11 33.43
CA LYS A 28 2.71 22.93 34.55
C LYS A 28 3.65 22.17 35.47
N GLU A 29 3.30 20.95 35.87
CA GLU A 29 4.12 20.09 36.73
C GLU A 29 5.49 19.79 36.10
N GLN A 30 5.50 19.55 34.79
CA GLN A 30 6.71 19.26 34.03
C GLN A 30 7.45 20.51 33.52
N GLN A 31 6.92 21.72 33.77
CA GLN A 31 7.49 23.00 33.31
C GLN A 31 7.77 23.07 31.80
N ILE A 32 6.93 22.41 30.99
CA ILE A 32 7.12 22.30 29.53
C ILE A 32 6.69 23.59 28.81
N GLY A 33 5.77 24.36 29.41
CA GLY A 33 5.26 25.61 28.85
C GLY A 33 3.74 25.68 28.87
N PHE A 34 3.17 26.52 27.99
CA PHE A 34 1.74 26.73 27.88
C PHE A 34 1.26 26.40 26.47
N GLU A 35 0.19 25.60 26.39
CA GLU A 35 -0.46 25.25 25.14
C GLU A 35 -1.95 25.56 25.18
N THR A 36 -2.57 25.73 24.01
CA THR A 36 -4.02 25.98 23.90
C THR A 36 -4.75 24.68 23.63
N PHE A 37 -5.71 24.34 24.49
CA PHE A 37 -6.54 23.16 24.35
C PHE A 37 -7.97 23.52 23.90
N LEU A 38 -8.52 22.77 22.95
CA LEU A 38 -9.87 22.94 22.40
C LEU A 38 -10.73 21.71 22.74
N PRO A 39 -11.55 21.78 23.80
CA PRO A 39 -12.39 20.67 24.24
C PRO A 39 -13.67 20.56 23.41
N VAL A 40 -13.78 19.51 22.58
CA VAL A 40 -14.86 19.31 21.60
C VAL A 40 -16.26 19.36 22.22
N GLU A 41 -16.44 18.78 23.41
CA GLU A 41 -17.72 18.70 24.13
C GLU A 41 -18.37 20.07 24.39
N ASN A 42 -17.57 21.10 24.70
CA ASN A 42 -18.07 22.39 25.20
C ASN A 42 -17.79 23.58 24.26
N LEU A 43 -17.41 23.33 23.02
CA LEU A 43 -17.19 24.41 22.06
C LEU A 43 -18.51 25.07 21.66
N LYS A 44 -18.59 26.38 21.86
CA LYS A 44 -19.70 27.21 21.38
C LYS A 44 -19.54 27.44 19.88
N VAL A 45 -20.18 26.59 19.08
CA VAL A 45 -20.16 26.68 17.62
C VAL A 45 -21.40 27.40 17.10
N GLU A 46 -21.19 28.30 16.12
CA GLU A 46 -22.30 28.82 15.31
C GLU A 46 -22.55 27.81 14.19
N PRO A 47 -23.80 27.34 13.96
CA PRO A 47 -24.09 26.42 12.87
C PRO A 47 -23.78 27.06 11.51
N ILE A 48 -23.48 26.21 10.53
CA ILE A 48 -23.21 26.66 9.16
C ILE A 48 -24.46 27.31 8.58
N LYS A 49 -24.32 28.55 8.10
CA LYS A 49 -25.39 29.27 7.40
C LYS A 49 -25.41 28.85 5.93
N GLU A 50 -26.31 27.93 5.57
CA GLU A 50 -26.41 27.40 4.20
C GLU A 50 -26.62 28.49 3.13
N MET A 51 -27.29 29.59 3.50
CA MET A 51 -27.48 30.75 2.62
C MET A 51 -26.16 31.34 2.10
N LEU A 52 -25.04 31.17 2.83
CA LEU A 52 -23.73 31.66 2.42
C LEU A 52 -23.12 30.84 1.27
N ARG A 53 -23.57 29.60 1.06
CA ARG A 53 -23.18 28.78 -0.12
C ARG A 53 -23.90 29.20 -1.38
N GLY A 54 -25.04 29.89 -1.25
CA GLY A 54 -25.83 30.40 -2.37
C GLY A 54 -25.32 31.72 -2.96
N ILE A 55 -24.19 32.25 -2.48
CA ILE A 55 -23.63 33.51 -2.97
C ILE A 55 -22.97 33.24 -4.34
N THR A 56 -23.55 33.81 -5.40
CA THR A 56 -23.07 33.68 -6.78
C THR A 56 -22.25 34.88 -7.25
N GLU A 57 -22.41 36.03 -6.62
CA GLU A 57 -21.67 37.26 -6.90
C GLU A 57 -21.09 37.81 -5.59
N PRO A 58 -19.78 38.16 -5.55
CA PRO A 58 -18.74 37.99 -6.59
C PRO A 58 -18.44 36.52 -6.94
N LYS A 59 -17.70 36.30 -8.05
CA LYS A 59 -17.42 34.96 -8.57
C LYS A 59 -16.44 34.19 -7.68
N ASN A 60 -16.56 32.85 -7.70
CA ASN A 60 -15.70 31.90 -7.00
C ASN A 60 -15.59 32.10 -5.48
N VAL A 61 -16.71 32.49 -4.88
CA VAL A 61 -16.85 32.65 -3.43
C VAL A 61 -17.27 31.33 -2.80
N LYS A 62 -16.61 30.91 -1.72
CA LYS A 62 -16.91 29.64 -1.02
C LYS A 62 -16.79 29.78 0.49
N LEU A 63 -17.51 28.96 1.23
CA LEU A 63 -17.34 28.87 2.67
C LEU A 63 -15.99 28.20 2.99
N LEU A 64 -15.22 28.77 3.92
CA LEU A 64 -13.91 28.22 4.29
C LEU A 64 -14.01 26.78 4.82
N TYR A 65 -15.10 26.46 5.52
CA TYR A 65 -15.35 25.11 6.03
C TYR A 65 -15.42 24.07 4.90
N ASP A 66 -16.00 24.41 3.76
CA ASP A 66 -16.15 23.47 2.62
C ASP A 66 -14.84 23.27 1.84
N VAL A 67 -13.91 24.23 1.96
CA VAL A 67 -12.58 24.15 1.34
C VAL A 67 -11.65 23.24 2.16
N LEU A 68 -11.92 23.10 3.46
CA LEU A 68 -11.14 22.25 4.35
C LEU A 68 -11.46 20.77 4.12
N LYS A 69 -10.41 19.94 4.08
CA LYS A 69 -10.51 18.48 4.06
C LYS A 69 -9.95 17.92 5.36
N PHE A 70 -10.75 17.13 6.06
CA PHE A 70 -10.37 16.46 7.29
C PHE A 70 -11.15 15.14 7.41
N GLU A 71 -10.52 14.12 7.99
CA GLU A 71 -11.03 12.73 7.99
C GLU A 71 -11.90 12.43 9.22
N LEU A 72 -11.59 13.04 10.36
CA LEU A 72 -12.24 12.77 11.63
C LEU A 72 -13.54 13.59 11.77
N VAL A 73 -14.68 12.91 11.94
CA VAL A 73 -15.97 13.57 12.14
C VAL A 73 -16.05 14.25 13.51
N GLU A 74 -15.34 13.72 14.50
CA GLU A 74 -15.34 14.22 15.88
C GLU A 74 -14.76 15.64 16.02
N ILE A 75 -13.87 16.05 15.11
CA ILE A 75 -13.26 17.39 15.14
C ILE A 75 -14.11 18.45 14.43
N ASN A 76 -15.27 18.09 13.88
CA ASN A 76 -16.16 19.01 13.17
C ASN A 76 -16.46 20.27 13.96
N ASN A 77 -16.80 20.13 15.25
CA ASN A 77 -17.12 21.25 16.10
C ASN A 77 -15.89 22.15 16.34
N ALA A 78 -14.70 21.56 16.46
CA ALA A 78 -13.45 22.32 16.59
C ALA A 78 -13.15 23.13 15.33
N ILE A 79 -13.33 22.52 14.15
CA ILE A 79 -13.11 23.20 12.88
C ILE A 79 -14.13 24.33 12.71
N LEU A 80 -15.42 24.05 12.93
CA LEU A 80 -16.49 25.03 12.82
C LEU A 80 -16.32 26.19 13.81
N PHE A 81 -15.82 25.92 15.01
CA PHE A 81 -15.50 26.95 16.01
C PHE A 81 -14.43 27.93 15.49
N VAL A 82 -13.39 27.41 14.83
CA VAL A 82 -12.27 28.22 14.35
C VAL A 82 -12.62 28.93 13.04
N THR A 83 -13.18 28.20 12.06
CA THR A 83 -13.53 28.78 10.76
C THR A 83 -14.74 29.67 10.83
N LYS A 84 -15.70 29.38 11.73
CA LYS A 84 -17.00 30.04 11.80
C LYS A 84 -17.68 30.03 10.43
N ASN A 85 -18.62 30.94 10.24
CA ASN A 85 -19.21 31.23 8.92
C ASN A 85 -18.31 32.17 8.09
N THR A 86 -17.01 31.85 7.95
CA THR A 86 -16.07 32.67 7.17
C THR A 86 -16.09 32.29 5.70
N ILE A 87 -16.18 33.31 4.85
CA ILE A 87 -16.18 33.19 3.40
C ILE A 87 -14.78 33.45 2.84
N VAL A 88 -14.37 32.68 1.84
CA VAL A 88 -13.15 32.86 1.06
C VAL A 88 -13.50 33.50 -0.28
N CYS A 89 -12.78 34.57 -0.62
CA CYS A 89 -12.88 35.28 -1.90
C CYS A 89 -11.51 35.28 -2.59
N GLU A 90 -11.49 35.50 -3.91
CA GLU A 90 -10.23 35.61 -4.66
C GLU A 90 -9.50 36.91 -4.33
N THR A 91 -10.19 38.04 -4.44
CA THR A 91 -9.61 39.38 -4.26
C THR A 91 -10.00 40.03 -2.94
N SER A 92 -9.18 41.00 -2.50
CA SER A 92 -9.41 41.78 -1.28
C SER A 92 -10.64 42.67 -1.41
N GLU A 93 -10.88 43.18 -2.61
CA GLU A 93 -11.98 44.04 -2.99
C GLU A 93 -13.31 43.29 -2.90
N ASP A 94 -13.36 42.08 -3.45
CA ASP A 94 -14.53 41.18 -3.35
C ASP A 94 -14.83 40.82 -1.89
N ALA A 95 -13.80 40.50 -1.11
CA ALA A 95 -13.94 40.20 0.31
C ALA A 95 -14.48 41.40 1.11
N ARG A 96 -14.00 42.61 0.81
CA ARG A 96 -14.47 43.86 1.42
C ARG A 96 -15.92 44.15 1.07
N MET A 97 -16.26 44.01 -0.21
CA MET A 97 -17.61 44.23 -0.73
C MET A 97 -18.61 43.27 -0.07
N LEU A 98 -18.28 41.98 0.02
CA LEU A 98 -19.11 40.98 0.70
C LEU A 98 -19.22 41.20 2.21
N ALA A 99 -18.14 41.61 2.86
CA ALA A 99 -18.14 41.79 4.31
C ALA A 99 -19.03 42.95 4.76
N TYR A 100 -19.04 44.06 4.01
CA TYR A 100 -19.61 45.33 4.47
C TYR A 100 -20.57 46.04 3.50
N GLU A 101 -20.46 45.86 2.18
CA GLU A 101 -21.17 46.68 1.19
C GLU A 101 -22.47 46.03 0.70
N ILE A 102 -22.47 44.72 0.40
CA ILE A 102 -23.63 44.02 -0.17
C ILE A 102 -24.83 43.98 0.79
N ASN A 103 -24.56 43.72 2.08
CA ASN A 103 -25.61 43.73 3.09
C ASN A 103 -25.12 44.39 4.38
N PRO A 104 -25.23 45.73 4.48
CA PRO A 104 -24.70 46.49 5.62
C PRO A 104 -25.26 46.07 6.98
N TYR A 105 -26.49 45.53 6.99
CA TYR A 105 -27.18 45.07 8.20
C TYR A 105 -26.75 43.66 8.65
N HIS A 106 -26.15 42.86 7.76
CA HIS A 106 -25.74 41.50 8.06
C HIS A 106 -24.30 41.25 7.60
N ARG A 107 -23.38 41.82 8.38
CA ARG A 107 -21.93 41.68 8.16
C ARG A 107 -21.48 40.25 8.38
N ILE A 108 -20.56 39.81 7.53
CA ILE A 108 -20.00 38.45 7.55
C ILE A 108 -18.48 38.51 7.59
N ASN A 109 -17.86 37.40 8.01
CA ASN A 109 -16.40 37.28 8.00
C ASN A 109 -15.96 36.88 6.58
N CYS A 110 -15.06 37.64 5.98
CA CYS A 110 -14.54 37.36 4.64
C CYS A 110 -13.01 37.40 4.66
N VAL A 111 -12.37 36.44 4.01
CA VAL A 111 -10.93 36.38 3.81
C VAL A 111 -10.63 36.29 2.33
N ALA A 112 -9.65 37.08 1.86
CA ALA A 112 -9.14 37.00 0.50
C ALA A 112 -7.93 36.05 0.41
N LEU A 113 -7.55 35.64 -0.81
CA LEU A 113 -6.43 34.71 -1.03
C LEU A 113 -5.07 35.31 -0.64
N ASP A 114 -4.94 36.63 -0.69
CA ASP A 114 -3.80 37.42 -0.20
C ASP A 114 -3.63 37.36 1.35
N GLY A 115 -4.62 36.82 2.05
CA GLY A 115 -4.64 36.73 3.50
C GLY A 115 -5.18 37.98 4.20
N THR A 116 -5.78 38.93 3.46
CA THR A 116 -6.52 40.05 4.05
C THR A 116 -7.84 39.54 4.61
N TYR A 117 -8.08 39.82 5.89
CA TYR A 117 -9.24 39.33 6.63
C TYR A 117 -10.12 40.47 7.13
N TYR A 118 -11.39 40.43 6.73
CA TYR A 118 -12.45 41.36 7.09
C TYR A 118 -13.38 40.66 8.09
N LYS A 119 -13.39 41.11 9.34
CA LYS A 119 -14.25 40.54 10.38
C LYS A 119 -15.62 41.22 10.40
N LYS A 120 -16.67 40.49 10.76
CA LYS A 120 -18.02 41.05 10.95
C LYS A 120 -18.06 42.26 11.91
N ASP A 121 -17.13 42.32 12.86
CA ASP A 121 -16.99 43.40 13.85
C ASP A 121 -16.33 44.68 13.29
N GLY A 122 -15.94 44.71 12.01
CA GLY A 122 -15.33 45.87 11.36
C GLY A 122 -13.79 45.89 11.37
N ILE A 123 -13.16 44.96 12.09
CA ILE A 123 -11.70 44.85 12.13
C ILE A 123 -11.19 44.27 10.80
N ILE A 124 -10.22 44.96 10.19
CA ILE A 124 -9.51 44.52 8.99
C ILE A 124 -8.09 44.11 9.40
N SER A 125 -7.61 42.98 8.90
CA SER A 125 -6.29 42.45 9.25
C SER A 125 -5.57 41.91 8.02
N GLY A 126 -4.47 42.56 7.61
CA GLY A 126 -3.61 42.14 6.50
C GLY A 126 -2.28 41.51 6.96
N GLY A 127 -1.26 41.53 6.09
CA GLY A 127 0.11 41.12 6.39
C GLY A 127 0.56 39.86 5.64
N GLU A 128 0.62 39.94 4.31
CA GLU A 128 0.91 38.80 3.42
C GLU A 128 2.26 38.12 3.72
N VAL A 129 3.35 38.90 3.89
CA VAL A 129 4.71 38.36 4.06
C VAL A 129 4.84 37.47 5.31
N GLU A 130 4.26 37.87 6.44
CA GLU A 130 4.30 37.07 7.66
C GLU A 130 3.41 35.83 7.54
N LEU A 131 2.27 35.96 6.85
CA LEU A 131 1.35 34.85 6.59
C LEU A 131 1.96 33.81 5.68
N LEU A 132 2.71 34.22 4.64
CA LEU A 132 3.42 33.31 3.75
C LEU A 132 4.43 32.47 4.51
N LYS A 133 5.21 33.08 5.42
CA LYS A 133 6.14 32.33 6.29
C LYS A 133 5.42 31.31 7.15
N LYS A 134 4.31 31.70 7.80
CA LYS A 134 3.50 30.77 8.61
C LYS A 134 2.81 29.69 7.77
N ALA A 135 2.47 29.99 6.51
CA ALA A 135 1.83 29.05 5.61
C ALA A 135 2.80 27.96 5.11
N GLN A 136 4.11 28.17 5.18
CA GLN A 136 5.10 27.15 4.82
C GLN A 136 4.96 25.86 5.65
N ILE A 137 4.43 25.95 6.87
CA ILE A 137 4.14 24.78 7.74
C ILE A 137 3.26 23.75 7.01
N TRP A 138 2.29 24.20 6.19
CA TRP A 138 1.43 23.29 5.42
C TRP A 138 2.19 22.53 4.33
N ASN A 139 3.20 23.17 3.73
CA ASN A 139 4.06 22.52 2.73
C ASN A 139 5.02 21.51 3.40
N GLU A 140 5.52 21.83 4.59
CA GLU A 140 6.38 20.92 5.35
C GLU A 140 5.65 19.66 5.79
N GLN A 141 4.37 19.76 6.18
CA GLN A 141 3.54 18.59 6.47
C GLN A 141 3.36 17.68 5.25
N ASN A 142 3.11 18.26 4.07
CA ASN A 142 3.06 17.51 2.83
C ASN A 142 4.41 16.83 2.51
N LEU A 143 5.53 17.52 2.78
CA LEU A 143 6.86 16.94 2.64
C LEU A 143 7.09 15.76 3.60
N ILE A 144 6.60 15.83 4.84
CA ILE A 144 6.70 14.74 5.81
C ILE A 144 5.90 13.53 5.34
N GLN A 145 4.67 13.73 4.86
CA GLN A 145 3.85 12.66 4.29
C GLN A 145 4.50 12.03 3.05
N LEU A 146 5.10 12.83 2.18
CA LEU A 146 5.83 12.33 1.02
C LEU A 146 7.07 11.53 1.44
N LYS A 147 7.80 11.98 2.48
CA LYS A 147 8.94 11.25 3.04
C LYS A 147 8.51 9.91 3.65
N SER A 148 7.43 9.85 4.42
CA SER A 148 6.95 8.59 4.98
C SER A 148 6.49 7.63 3.89
N LYS A 149 5.76 8.13 2.88
CA LYS A 149 5.37 7.33 1.72
C LYS A 149 6.57 6.81 0.93
N LYS A 150 7.63 7.61 0.77
CA LYS A 150 8.90 7.17 0.16
C LYS A 150 9.51 6.02 0.94
N VAL A 151 9.56 6.08 2.28
CA VAL A 151 10.11 4.98 3.10
C VAL A 151 9.31 3.70 2.89
N ILE A 152 7.98 3.76 2.94
CA ILE A 152 7.10 2.60 2.73
C ILE A 152 7.33 1.99 1.34
N LEU A 153 7.38 2.82 0.29
CA LEU A 153 7.63 2.34 -1.08
C LEU A 153 9.02 1.73 -1.24
N MET A 154 10.05 2.27 -0.57
CA MET A 154 11.39 1.69 -0.58
C MET A 154 11.44 0.33 0.13
N GLU A 155 10.68 0.16 1.21
CA GLU A 155 10.50 -1.13 1.91
C GLU A 155 9.87 -2.16 0.95
N GLN A 156 8.75 -1.81 0.32
CA GLN A 156 8.04 -2.67 -0.63
C GLN A 156 8.92 -3.06 -1.83
N LEU A 157 9.74 -2.13 -2.33
CA LEU A 157 10.67 -2.40 -3.41
C LEU A 157 11.78 -3.37 -2.98
N ARG A 158 12.28 -3.26 -1.75
CA ARG A 158 13.24 -4.23 -1.19
C ARG A 158 12.63 -5.62 -1.06
N GLU A 159 11.38 -5.72 -0.60
CA GLU A 159 10.67 -7.00 -0.52
C GLU A 159 10.49 -7.63 -1.90
N LYS A 160 10.05 -6.85 -2.90
CA LYS A 160 9.91 -7.35 -4.27
C LYS A 160 11.24 -7.80 -4.88
N ASN A 161 12.33 -7.10 -4.59
CA ASN A 161 13.66 -7.52 -5.05
C ASN A 161 14.13 -8.83 -4.40
N LYS A 162 13.82 -9.07 -3.12
CA LYS A 162 14.10 -10.36 -2.47
C LYS A 162 13.33 -11.49 -3.13
N ILE A 163 12.05 -11.29 -3.43
CA ILE A 163 11.21 -12.27 -4.13
C ILE A 163 11.79 -12.59 -5.51
N SER A 164 12.20 -11.56 -6.28
CA SER A 164 12.84 -11.74 -7.59
C SER A 164 14.15 -12.54 -7.52
N GLN A 165 14.99 -12.29 -6.50
CA GLN A 165 16.21 -13.08 -6.28
C GLN A 165 15.89 -14.54 -5.97
N SER A 166 14.94 -14.81 -5.06
CA SER A 166 14.50 -16.18 -4.78
C SER A 166 13.90 -16.88 -6.00
N GLU A 167 13.19 -16.17 -6.87
CA GLU A 167 12.64 -16.72 -8.12
C GLU A 167 13.76 -17.14 -9.09
N SER A 168 14.85 -16.37 -9.16
CA SER A 168 16.03 -16.73 -9.95
C SER A 168 16.73 -17.99 -9.44
N GLU A 169 16.84 -18.17 -8.12
CA GLU A 169 17.38 -19.37 -7.48
C GLU A 169 16.48 -20.59 -7.70
N ILE A 170 15.15 -20.41 -7.62
CA ILE A 170 14.19 -21.46 -7.94
C ILE A 170 14.34 -21.92 -9.39
N ASN A 171 14.54 -20.99 -10.33
CA ASN A 171 14.75 -21.34 -11.73
C ASN A 171 16.03 -22.14 -11.97
N THR A 172 17.15 -21.79 -11.32
CA THR A 172 18.40 -22.56 -11.46
C THR A 172 18.27 -23.96 -10.86
N LEU A 173 17.65 -24.09 -9.69
CA LEU A 173 17.33 -25.38 -9.07
C LEU A 173 16.40 -26.23 -9.96
N ASN A 174 15.39 -25.63 -10.58
CA ASN A 174 14.50 -26.33 -11.50
C ASN A 174 15.23 -26.85 -12.75
N ILE A 175 16.19 -26.08 -13.28
CA ILE A 175 17.04 -26.53 -14.39
C ILE A 175 17.90 -27.72 -13.95
N GLN A 176 18.45 -27.69 -12.74
CA GLN A 176 19.23 -28.80 -12.17
C GLN A 176 18.35 -30.05 -11.95
N ILE A 177 17.16 -29.89 -11.38
CA ILE A 177 16.21 -31.01 -11.21
C ILE A 177 15.89 -31.64 -12.56
N LYS A 178 15.61 -30.84 -13.60
CA LYS A 178 15.37 -31.35 -14.95
C LYS A 178 16.57 -32.11 -15.50
N SER A 179 17.80 -31.58 -15.36
CA SER A 179 18.98 -32.27 -15.87
C SER A 179 19.25 -33.58 -15.13
N PHE A 180 19.08 -33.62 -13.80
CA PHE A 180 19.19 -34.85 -13.01
C PHE A 180 18.10 -35.86 -13.36
N THR A 181 16.86 -35.40 -13.58
CA THR A 181 15.74 -36.26 -14.00
C THR A 181 16.04 -36.91 -15.35
N SER A 182 16.53 -36.13 -16.33
CA SER A 182 16.96 -36.69 -17.62
C SER A 182 18.07 -37.71 -17.45
N ARG A 183 19.06 -37.44 -16.57
CA ARG A 183 20.18 -38.34 -16.31
C ARG A 183 19.74 -39.67 -15.68
N ILE A 184 18.82 -39.60 -14.71
CA ILE A 184 18.17 -40.78 -14.12
C ILE A 184 17.45 -41.57 -15.22
N ASN A 185 16.65 -40.90 -16.06
CA ASN A 185 15.90 -41.55 -17.14
C ASN A 185 16.82 -42.28 -18.13
N TYR A 186 17.93 -41.66 -18.53
CA TYR A 186 18.94 -42.30 -19.38
C TYR A 186 19.54 -43.53 -18.69
N SER A 187 20.02 -43.39 -17.45
CA SER A 187 20.59 -44.54 -16.73
C SER A 187 19.58 -45.66 -16.48
N THR A 188 18.31 -45.35 -16.24
CA THR A 188 17.27 -46.38 -16.12
C THR A 188 16.98 -47.07 -17.45
N SER A 189 17.03 -46.35 -18.57
CA SER A 189 16.89 -46.95 -19.90
C SER A 189 18.07 -47.88 -20.21
N ASP A 190 19.30 -47.42 -19.97
CA ASP A 190 20.52 -48.21 -20.17
C ASP A 190 20.50 -49.49 -19.32
N LEU A 191 20.07 -49.41 -18.06
CA LEU A 191 19.92 -50.57 -17.18
C LEU A 191 18.89 -51.56 -17.74
N ASN A 192 17.75 -51.07 -18.20
CA ASN A 192 16.70 -51.93 -18.78
C ASN A 192 17.19 -52.61 -20.07
N ASP A 193 17.94 -51.90 -20.92
CA ASP A 193 18.53 -52.46 -22.13
C ASP A 193 19.58 -53.53 -21.81
N HIS A 194 20.42 -53.30 -20.80
CA HIS A 194 21.37 -54.29 -20.31
C HIS A 194 20.68 -55.53 -19.71
N GLU A 195 19.59 -55.35 -18.95
CA GLU A 195 18.79 -56.47 -18.43
C GLU A 195 18.16 -57.29 -19.55
N GLN A 196 17.58 -56.63 -20.57
CA GLN A 196 17.02 -57.32 -21.73
C GLN A 196 18.09 -58.09 -22.51
N THR A 197 19.26 -57.49 -22.71
CA THR A 197 20.38 -58.13 -23.41
C THR A 197 20.86 -59.36 -22.65
N LYS A 198 21.04 -59.24 -21.32
CA LYS A 198 21.41 -60.36 -20.46
C LYS A 198 20.38 -61.50 -20.55
N ARG A 199 19.08 -61.16 -20.51
CA ARG A 199 18.01 -62.15 -20.61
C ARG A 199 18.00 -62.89 -21.96
N LYS A 200 18.30 -62.18 -23.06
CA LYS A 200 18.44 -62.80 -24.39
C LYS A 200 19.61 -63.78 -24.44
N LEU A 201 20.77 -63.41 -23.91
CA LEU A 201 21.94 -64.29 -23.85
C LEU A 201 21.67 -65.55 -23.02
N GLU A 202 21.01 -65.41 -21.87
CA GLU A 202 20.60 -66.56 -21.05
C GLU A 202 19.63 -67.49 -21.81
N LEU A 203 18.69 -66.94 -22.57
CA LEU A 203 17.78 -67.70 -23.43
C LEU A 203 18.52 -68.42 -24.58
N GLU A 204 19.48 -67.78 -25.22
CA GLU A 204 20.32 -68.40 -26.26
C GLU A 204 21.17 -69.55 -25.70
N GLU A 205 21.78 -69.38 -24.52
CA GLU A 205 22.52 -70.47 -23.87
C GLU A 205 21.62 -71.67 -23.56
N GLN A 206 20.41 -71.42 -23.06
CA GLN A 206 19.43 -72.48 -22.80
C GLN A 206 18.98 -73.16 -24.10
N TYR A 207 18.72 -72.38 -25.16
CA TYR A 207 18.36 -72.91 -26.48
C TYR A 207 19.48 -73.79 -27.05
N ASN A 208 20.73 -73.33 -27.01
CA ASN A 208 21.89 -74.09 -27.47
C ASN A 208 22.10 -75.37 -26.65
N ARG A 209 21.88 -75.33 -25.33
CA ARG A 209 21.90 -76.56 -24.50
C ARG A 209 20.85 -77.56 -24.96
N ILE A 210 19.62 -77.12 -25.18
CA ILE A 210 18.52 -77.99 -25.62
C ILE A 210 18.81 -78.56 -27.02
N GLN A 211 19.31 -77.73 -27.95
CA GLN A 211 19.72 -78.19 -29.28
C GLN A 211 20.82 -79.25 -29.22
N ASN A 212 21.88 -79.03 -28.43
CA ASN A 212 22.93 -80.01 -28.26
C ASN A 212 22.42 -81.33 -27.67
N LEU A 213 21.46 -81.27 -26.73
CA LEU A 213 20.82 -82.47 -26.18
C LEU A 213 19.97 -83.20 -27.23
N LEU A 214 19.23 -82.45 -28.06
CA LEU A 214 18.42 -83.00 -29.14
C LEU A 214 19.28 -83.67 -30.21
N ASP A 215 20.38 -83.03 -30.62
CA ASP A 215 21.34 -83.59 -31.58
C ASP A 215 22.00 -84.86 -31.03
N PHE A 216 22.27 -84.91 -29.73
CA PHE A 216 22.76 -86.12 -29.06
C PHE A 216 21.73 -87.25 -29.08
N GLU A 217 20.45 -86.96 -28.81
CA GLU A 217 19.39 -87.97 -28.90
C GLU A 217 19.14 -88.47 -30.33
N ILE A 218 19.15 -87.57 -31.33
CA ILE A 218 19.01 -87.93 -32.75
C ILE A 218 20.17 -88.83 -33.20
N ASN A 219 21.40 -88.51 -32.79
CA ASN A 219 22.56 -89.36 -33.09
C ASN A 219 22.46 -90.73 -32.39
N ARG A 220 21.96 -90.78 -31.16
CA ARG A 220 21.70 -92.05 -30.46
C ARG A 220 20.65 -92.90 -31.18
N ASP A 221 19.56 -92.30 -31.68
CA ASP A 221 18.50 -93.02 -32.40
C ASP A 221 18.93 -93.49 -33.79
N THR A 222 19.86 -92.80 -34.46
CA THR A 222 20.44 -93.26 -35.73
C THR A 222 21.44 -94.41 -35.53
N GLU A 223 22.19 -94.44 -34.42
CA GLU A 223 23.02 -95.59 -34.02
C GLU A 223 22.17 -96.84 -33.68
N ILE A 224 21.01 -96.66 -33.05
CA ILE A 224 20.06 -97.75 -32.76
C ILE A 224 19.40 -98.29 -34.05
N LYS A 225 19.09 -97.43 -35.03
CA LYS A 225 18.56 -97.87 -36.33
C LYS A 225 19.60 -98.60 -37.19
N THR A 226 20.86 -98.17 -37.17
CA THR A 226 21.94 -98.83 -37.92
C THR A 226 22.36 -100.18 -37.33
N THR A 227 22.19 -100.39 -36.03
CA THR A 227 22.35 -101.71 -35.40
C THR A 227 21.18 -102.66 -35.68
N ASN A 228 19.95 -102.15 -35.82
CA ASN A 228 18.80 -102.95 -36.25
C ASN A 228 18.78 -103.32 -37.75
N LEU A 229 19.47 -102.55 -38.62
CA LEU A 229 19.62 -102.88 -40.04
C LEU A 229 20.70 -103.95 -40.32
N LYS A 230 21.62 -104.20 -39.39
CA LYS A 230 22.63 -105.27 -39.48
C LYS A 230 22.18 -106.61 -38.90
N SER A 231 20.91 -106.72 -38.47
CA SER A 231 20.36 -107.89 -37.78
C SER A 231 19.07 -108.43 -38.42
N GLN A 232 18.88 -108.25 -39.73
CA GLN A 232 17.92 -109.04 -40.49
C GLN A 232 18.64 -109.84 -41.59
N PRO A 233 18.47 -111.18 -41.61
CA PRO A 233 19.21 -112.11 -42.47
C PRO A 233 18.80 -112.05 -43.95
#